data_AF-A0A0A1ZRB5-F1
#
_entry.id   AF-A0A0A1ZRB5-F1
#
_cell.length_a   1.000
_cell.length_b   1.000
_cell.length_c   1.000
_cell.angle_alpha   90.00
_cell.angle_beta   90.00
_cell.angle_gamma   90.00
#
_symmetry.space_group_name_H-M   'P 1'
#
loop_
_entity.id
_entity.type
_entity.pdbx_description
1 polymer ?
#
loop_
_entity_poly.entity_id
_entity_poly.type
_entity_poly.pdbx_seq_one_letter_code
_entity_poly.pdbx_strand_id
1 'polypeptide(L)'
;MKEIGEIKSNIYKIAAVTDRGQRLNKLISPMYEEKANEMDELIKALKDFNFEISEKSLSGEWELIFSNVELFRSSPFFLAIEKALNDQAKSNLFFKLHQLQVGSFGISTIGRIAQKIDFEKKEFISSFDTTIFGLTTIPILGWFKLLPTFGGRVITLASDLVLRNNLLDMNLQKTKVSKVDGLKKIPLFSELLMDRWYPVKEVWNKLPWNKESPNCQVSIIYLDEEMRIMQDMYGSIFIYIRPSISLLSSNSISNN
;
A
#
# COMPACT_ATOMS: atom_id res chain seq x y z
N MET A 1 16.93 8.19 -27.35
CA MET A 1 15.91 8.16 -26.27
C MET A 1 15.31 6.77 -26.27
N LYS A 2 15.16 6.12 -25.10
CA LYS A 2 14.36 4.89 -25.01
C LYS A 2 12.91 5.24 -25.28
N GLU A 3 12.21 4.42 -26.04
CA GLU A 3 10.76 4.56 -26.21
C GLU A 3 10.05 4.24 -24.89
N ILE A 4 8.93 4.89 -24.59
CA ILE A 4 8.18 4.70 -23.33
C ILE A 4 7.84 3.23 -23.07
N GLY A 5 7.54 2.46 -24.12
CA GLY A 5 7.28 1.02 -24.05
C GLY A 5 8.50 0.22 -23.57
N GLU A 6 9.71 0.59 -23.99
CA GLU A 6 10.95 -0.05 -23.55
C GLU A 6 11.23 0.25 -22.07
N ILE A 7 10.98 1.50 -21.64
CA ILE A 7 11.14 1.90 -20.25
C ILE A 7 10.19 1.10 -19.35
N LYS A 8 8.90 1.05 -19.71
CA LYS A 8 7.89 0.25 -19.01
C LYS A 8 8.24 -1.23 -18.96
N SER A 9 8.68 -1.81 -20.08
CA SER A 9 9.11 -3.21 -20.14
C SER A 9 10.23 -3.51 -19.14
N ASN A 10 11.22 -2.62 -19.02
CA ASN A 10 12.32 -2.79 -18.06
C ASN A 10 11.84 -2.63 -16.61
N ILE A 11 10.90 -1.72 -16.33
CA ILE A 11 10.27 -1.62 -15.01
C ILE A 11 9.58 -2.92 -14.62
N TYR A 12 8.81 -3.54 -15.52
CA TYR A 12 8.18 -4.84 -15.27
C TYR A 12 9.21 -5.94 -14.96
N LYS A 13 10.32 -5.99 -15.71
CA LYS A 13 11.41 -6.96 -15.46
C LYS A 13 12.03 -6.77 -14.09
N ILE A 14 12.34 -5.53 -13.71
CA ILE A 14 12.93 -5.23 -12.39
C ILE A 14 11.93 -5.54 -11.27
N ALA A 15 10.67 -5.14 -11.43
CA ALA A 15 9.59 -5.47 -10.51
C ALA A 15 9.48 -6.98 -10.28
N ALA A 16 9.53 -7.79 -11.34
CA ALA A 16 9.46 -9.24 -11.26
C ALA A 16 10.68 -9.86 -10.55
N VAL A 17 11.90 -9.49 -10.93
CA VAL A 17 13.12 -10.09 -10.35
C VAL A 17 13.32 -9.71 -8.88
N THR A 18 12.86 -8.52 -8.48
CA THR A 18 13.02 -8.00 -7.12
C THR A 18 11.87 -8.36 -6.17
N ASP A 19 10.87 -9.14 -6.63
CA ASP A 19 9.61 -9.35 -5.90
C ASP A 19 8.98 -8.02 -5.45
N ARG A 20 8.65 -7.20 -6.45
CA ARG A 20 8.01 -5.88 -6.29
C ARG A 20 8.85 -4.90 -5.46
N GLY A 21 10.17 -5.05 -5.51
CA GLY A 21 11.14 -4.23 -4.78
C GLY A 21 11.50 -4.76 -3.38
N GLN A 22 10.86 -5.83 -2.88
CA GLN A 22 11.15 -6.37 -1.55
C GLN A 22 12.59 -6.89 -1.40
N ARG A 23 13.25 -7.27 -2.49
CA ARG A 23 14.64 -7.74 -2.50
C ARG A 23 15.68 -6.63 -2.70
N LEU A 24 15.29 -5.36 -2.75
CA LEU A 24 16.22 -4.23 -2.93
C LEU A 24 17.07 -3.89 -1.70
N ASN A 25 17.09 -4.77 -0.69
CA ASN A 25 17.93 -4.59 0.48
C ASN A 25 19.42 -4.72 0.09
N LYS A 26 20.19 -3.65 0.35
CA LYS A 26 21.63 -3.55 0.08
C LYS A 26 22.46 -4.65 0.75
N LEU A 27 21.93 -5.29 1.80
CA LEU A 27 22.63 -6.33 2.56
C LEU A 27 22.54 -7.72 1.90
N ILE A 28 21.76 -7.90 0.82
CA ILE A 28 21.57 -9.21 0.18
C ILE A 28 22.64 -9.48 -0.89
N SER A 29 22.73 -8.61 -1.90
CA SER A 29 23.66 -8.78 -3.03
C SER A 29 23.84 -7.47 -3.80
N PRO A 30 25.05 -7.17 -4.32
CA PRO A 30 25.31 -5.99 -5.16
C PRO A 30 24.38 -5.87 -6.37
N MET A 31 23.96 -7.00 -6.95
CA MET A 31 23.02 -7.04 -8.07
C MET A 31 21.71 -6.29 -7.76
N TYR A 32 21.21 -6.36 -6.53
CA TYR A 32 19.97 -5.67 -6.16
C TYR A 32 20.15 -4.16 -6.00
N GLU A 33 21.35 -3.70 -5.61
CA GLU A 33 21.68 -2.27 -5.63
C GLU A 33 21.75 -1.74 -7.07
N GLU A 34 22.36 -2.50 -7.99
CA GLU A 34 22.35 -2.18 -9.41
C GLU A 34 20.91 -2.08 -9.95
N LYS A 35 20.02 -3.01 -9.56
CA LYS A 35 18.60 -2.94 -9.95
C LYS A 35 17.84 -1.79 -9.33
N ALA A 36 18.17 -1.37 -8.10
CA ALA A 36 17.62 -0.15 -7.52
C ALA A 36 18.01 1.08 -8.34
N ASN A 37 19.30 1.21 -8.67
CA ASN A 37 19.82 2.31 -9.48
C ASN A 37 19.20 2.32 -10.89
N GLU A 38 19.09 1.15 -11.54
CA GLU A 38 18.44 1.01 -12.85
C GLU A 38 16.97 1.46 -12.78
N MET A 39 16.23 1.05 -11.74
CA MET A 39 14.84 1.48 -11.53
C MET A 39 14.74 3.00 -11.33
N ASP A 40 15.62 3.59 -10.52
CA ASP A 40 15.63 5.04 -10.28
C ASP A 40 15.86 5.83 -11.58
N GLU A 41 16.77 5.37 -12.45
CA GLU A 41 17.00 5.98 -13.76
C GLU A 41 15.79 5.84 -14.70
N LEU A 42 15.12 4.68 -14.70
CA LEU A 42 13.89 4.47 -15.48
C LEU A 42 12.76 5.39 -14.99
N ILE A 43 12.58 5.53 -13.67
CA ILE A 43 11.56 6.42 -13.08
C ILE A 43 11.86 7.88 -13.42
N LYS A 44 13.12 8.30 -13.35
CA LYS A 44 13.53 9.66 -13.76
C LYS A 44 13.16 9.92 -15.21
N ALA A 45 13.47 8.98 -16.11
CA ALA A 45 13.12 9.10 -17.53
C ALA A 45 11.60 9.14 -17.78
N LEU A 46 10.78 8.49 -16.93
CA LEU A 46 9.33 8.54 -17.05
C LEU A 46 8.70 9.87 -16.63
N LYS A 47 9.37 10.69 -15.82
CA LYS A 47 8.83 11.99 -15.39
C LYS A 47 8.55 12.92 -16.57
N ASP A 48 9.32 12.79 -17.65
CA ASP A 48 9.16 13.57 -18.87
C ASP A 48 7.92 13.16 -19.68
N PHE A 49 7.33 12.00 -19.37
CA PHE A 49 6.11 11.47 -19.99
C PHE A 49 4.89 11.63 -19.08
N ASN A 50 4.89 12.58 -18.14
CA ASN A 50 3.75 12.84 -17.29
C ASN A 50 2.61 13.50 -18.08
N PHE A 51 1.54 12.76 -18.34
CA PHE A 51 0.35 13.27 -19.00
C PHE A 51 -0.59 13.96 -18.00
N GLU A 52 -1.47 14.82 -18.52
CA GLU A 52 -2.50 15.45 -17.71
C GLU A 52 -3.44 14.39 -17.12
N ILE A 53 -3.59 14.43 -15.80
CA ILE A 53 -4.44 13.50 -15.06
C ILE A 53 -5.82 14.12 -14.80
N SER A 54 -6.86 13.30 -14.89
CA SER A 54 -8.22 13.68 -14.53
C SER A 54 -8.81 12.67 -13.55
N GLU A 55 -9.87 13.06 -12.85
CA GLU A 55 -10.61 12.13 -11.98
C GLU A 55 -11.10 10.89 -12.76
N LYS A 56 -11.51 11.08 -14.02
CA LYS A 56 -11.94 9.99 -14.91
C LYS A 56 -10.79 9.04 -15.25
N SER A 57 -9.62 9.57 -15.61
CA SER A 57 -8.48 8.74 -16.01
C SER A 57 -7.85 7.99 -14.84
N LEU A 58 -7.96 8.54 -13.63
CA LEU A 58 -7.44 7.94 -12.39
C LEU A 58 -8.42 6.96 -11.73
N SER A 59 -9.73 7.11 -11.94
CA SER A 59 -10.77 6.24 -11.39
C SER A 59 -10.55 4.77 -11.74
N GLY A 60 -11.10 3.88 -10.91
CA GLY A 60 -11.05 2.43 -11.12
C GLY A 60 -10.01 1.72 -10.26
N GLU A 61 -9.65 0.51 -10.68
CA GLU A 61 -8.77 -0.37 -9.91
C GLU A 61 -7.31 -0.26 -10.37
N TRP A 62 -6.39 -0.44 -9.43
CA TRP A 62 -4.95 -0.35 -9.60
C TRP A 62 -4.24 -1.40 -8.74
N GLU A 63 -3.17 -2.00 -9.22
CA GLU A 63 -2.38 -3.00 -8.53
C GLU A 63 -0.91 -2.58 -8.43
N LEU A 64 -0.35 -2.69 -7.23
CA LEU A 64 1.03 -2.32 -6.96
C LEU A 64 1.97 -3.39 -7.48
N ILE A 65 2.86 -3.02 -8.40
CA ILE A 65 3.88 -3.91 -8.97
C ILE A 65 5.27 -3.62 -8.42
N PHE A 66 5.51 -2.46 -7.84
CA PHE A 66 6.82 -2.11 -7.33
C PHE A 66 6.76 -1.04 -6.25
N SER A 67 7.62 -1.16 -5.25
CA SER A 67 7.89 -0.13 -4.25
C SER A 67 9.38 -0.09 -3.93
N ASN A 68 9.97 1.10 -3.80
CA ASN A 68 11.35 1.24 -3.32
C ASN A 68 11.46 1.28 -1.78
N VAL A 69 10.32 1.27 -1.09
CA VAL A 69 10.16 1.20 0.38
C VAL A 69 9.22 0.05 0.75
N GLU A 70 8.87 -0.11 2.04
CA GLU A 70 7.99 -1.19 2.48
C GLU A 70 6.60 -1.11 1.81
N LEU A 71 6.17 -2.21 1.19
CA LEU A 71 4.96 -2.26 0.35
C LEU A 71 3.68 -1.72 1.03
N PHE A 72 3.52 -1.99 2.33
CA PHE A 72 2.34 -1.57 3.10
C PHE A 72 2.23 -0.06 3.26
N ARG A 73 3.33 0.70 3.12
CA ARG A 73 3.33 2.17 3.25
C ARG A 73 2.37 2.87 2.30
N SER A 74 2.06 2.22 1.18
CA SER A 74 1.13 2.72 0.19
C SER A 74 -0.34 2.76 0.64
N SER A 75 -0.68 2.26 1.83
CA SER A 75 -2.02 2.35 2.39
C SER A 75 -2.27 3.73 3.03
N PRO A 76 -3.48 4.32 2.89
CA PRO A 76 -3.87 5.57 3.55
C PRO A 76 -3.61 5.58 5.07
N PHE A 77 -3.67 4.41 5.72
CA PHE A 77 -3.36 4.29 7.14
C PHE A 77 -1.92 4.73 7.45
N PHE A 78 -0.95 4.22 6.70
CA PHE A 78 0.46 4.51 6.91
C PHE A 78 0.84 5.89 6.38
N LEU A 79 0.23 6.33 5.28
CA LEU A 79 0.40 7.70 4.77
C LEU A 79 -0.08 8.76 5.78
N ALA A 80 -1.18 8.50 6.50
CA ALA A 80 -1.64 9.39 7.56
C ALA A 80 -0.67 9.45 8.75
N ILE A 81 -0.05 8.31 9.11
CA ILE A 81 1.00 8.27 10.14
C ILE A 81 2.22 9.07 9.71
N GLU A 82 2.68 8.89 8.47
CA GLU A 82 3.81 9.63 7.92
C GLU A 82 3.57 11.14 7.98
N LYS A 83 2.41 11.58 7.49
CA LYS A 83 2.02 13.00 7.52
C LYS A 83 1.95 13.55 8.93
N ALA A 84 1.42 12.79 9.88
CA ALA A 84 1.29 13.21 11.27
C ALA A 84 2.64 13.29 12.01
N LEU A 85 3.56 12.39 11.70
CA LEU A 85 4.93 12.46 12.22
C LEU A 85 5.68 13.66 11.65
N ASN A 86 5.44 14.00 10.39
CA ASN A 86 6.05 15.11 9.64
C ASN A 86 7.57 15.20 9.84
N ASP A 87 8.21 14.05 9.95
CA ASP A 87 9.64 13.88 10.14
C ASP A 87 10.07 12.59 9.43
N GLN A 88 10.90 12.72 8.40
CA GLN A 88 11.30 11.60 7.54
C GLN A 88 12.09 10.54 8.33
N ALA A 89 12.95 10.94 9.27
CA ALA A 89 13.77 10.02 10.04
C ALA A 89 12.89 9.21 11.01
N LYS A 90 11.96 9.88 11.71
CA LYS A 90 11.01 9.21 12.61
C LYS A 90 10.06 8.29 11.86
N SER A 91 9.56 8.73 10.71
CA SER A 91 8.67 7.92 9.86
C SER A 91 9.40 6.67 9.38
N ASN A 92 10.61 6.82 8.85
CA ASN A 92 11.43 5.68 8.43
C ASN A 92 11.74 4.72 9.58
N LEU A 93 12.03 5.22 10.78
CA LEU A 93 12.23 4.39 11.96
C LEU A 93 10.95 3.63 12.32
N PHE A 94 9.80 4.31 12.36
CA PHE A 94 8.50 3.70 12.64
C PHE A 94 8.20 2.58 11.65
N PHE A 95 8.38 2.80 10.35
CA PHE A 95 8.09 1.81 9.33
C PHE A 95 9.04 0.62 9.37
N LYS A 96 10.33 0.83 9.66
CA LYS A 96 11.28 -0.25 9.89
C LYS A 96 10.92 -1.08 11.13
N LEU A 97 10.58 -0.43 12.24
CA LEU A 97 10.12 -1.13 13.45
C LEU A 97 8.83 -1.90 13.21
N HIS A 98 7.88 -1.30 12.49
CA HIS A 98 6.65 -1.98 12.08
C HIS A 98 6.96 -3.18 11.19
N GLN A 99 7.86 -3.04 10.20
CA GLN A 99 8.27 -4.14 9.33
C GLN A 99 8.96 -5.27 10.11
N LEU A 100 9.84 -4.95 11.05
CA LEU A 100 10.48 -5.95 11.93
C LEU A 100 9.45 -6.66 12.81
N GLN A 101 8.49 -5.89 13.34
CA GLN A 101 7.42 -6.41 14.17
C GLN A 101 6.52 -7.34 13.35
N VAL A 102 5.93 -6.90 12.23
CA VAL A 102 5.01 -7.71 11.44
C VAL A 102 5.69 -8.76 10.56
N GLY A 103 6.94 -8.53 10.14
CA GLY A 103 7.76 -9.41 9.31
C GLY A 103 8.46 -10.55 10.07
N SER A 104 8.14 -10.72 11.36
CA SER A 104 8.77 -11.66 12.29
C SER A 104 9.10 -13.03 11.66
N PHE A 105 10.40 -13.35 11.63
CA PHE A 105 10.99 -14.63 11.23
C PHE A 105 10.76 -15.07 9.77
N GLY A 106 10.47 -14.15 8.84
CA GLY A 106 10.37 -14.48 7.41
C GLY A 106 9.17 -15.35 7.03
N ILE A 107 8.24 -15.55 7.96
CA ILE A 107 7.02 -16.35 7.78
C ILE A 107 5.84 -15.43 7.37
N SER A 108 5.87 -14.17 7.81
CA SER A 108 4.87 -13.20 7.40
C SER A 108 5.12 -12.73 5.98
N THR A 109 4.07 -12.66 5.17
CA THR A 109 4.16 -12.29 3.75
C THR A 109 3.11 -11.25 3.40
N ILE A 110 3.45 -10.37 2.47
CA ILE A 110 2.52 -9.43 1.86
C ILE A 110 2.24 -9.93 0.44
N GLY A 111 1.00 -10.32 0.23
CA GLY A 111 0.49 -10.75 -1.06
C GLY A 111 0.11 -9.56 -1.92
N ARG A 112 -0.97 -9.72 -2.69
CA ARG A 112 -1.49 -8.71 -3.60
C ARG A 112 -1.78 -7.40 -2.86
N ILE A 113 -1.39 -6.27 -3.45
CA ILE A 113 -1.76 -4.93 -2.99
C ILE A 113 -2.49 -4.25 -4.13
N ALA A 114 -3.70 -3.78 -3.85
CA ALA A 114 -4.45 -3.10 -4.87
C ALA A 114 -5.35 -2.01 -4.26
N GLN A 115 -5.61 -1.01 -5.09
CA GLN A 115 -6.35 0.20 -4.77
C GLN A 115 -7.56 0.32 -5.69
N LYS A 116 -8.67 0.83 -5.17
CA LYS A 116 -9.84 1.25 -5.95
C LYS A 116 -10.13 2.70 -5.63
N ILE A 117 -10.19 3.52 -6.67
CA ILE A 117 -10.42 4.96 -6.59
C ILE A 117 -11.77 5.26 -7.23
N ASP A 118 -12.66 5.87 -6.46
CA ASP A 118 -14.03 6.19 -6.87
C ASP A 118 -14.28 7.66 -6.55
N PHE A 119 -14.15 8.53 -7.56
CA PHE A 119 -14.34 9.98 -7.40
C PHE A 119 -15.82 10.37 -7.27
N GLU A 120 -16.74 9.57 -7.80
CA GLU A 120 -18.19 9.79 -7.64
C GLU A 120 -18.60 9.64 -6.16
N LYS A 121 -18.10 8.58 -5.51
CA LYS A 121 -18.31 8.37 -4.06
C LYS A 121 -17.34 9.15 -3.19
N LYS A 122 -16.30 9.74 -3.78
CA LYS A 122 -15.16 10.32 -3.08
C LYS A 122 -14.53 9.33 -2.10
N GLU A 123 -14.29 8.11 -2.56
CA GLU A 123 -13.72 7.01 -1.78
C GLU A 123 -12.43 6.47 -2.39
N PHE A 124 -11.46 6.16 -1.53
CA PHE A 124 -10.24 5.46 -1.86
C PHE A 124 -10.15 4.21 -0.98
N ILE A 125 -10.18 3.05 -1.61
CA ILE A 125 -10.03 1.76 -0.94
C ILE A 125 -8.62 1.26 -1.26
N SER A 126 -7.79 1.06 -0.23
CA SER A 126 -6.55 0.31 -0.35
C SER A 126 -6.72 -1.04 0.30
N SER A 127 -6.18 -2.09 -0.30
CA SER A 127 -6.18 -3.40 0.29
C SER A 127 -4.88 -4.13 0.06
N PHE A 128 -4.51 -4.97 1.02
CA PHE A 128 -3.40 -5.88 0.87
C PHE A 128 -3.69 -7.21 1.52
N ASP A 129 -3.29 -8.27 0.83
CA ASP A 129 -3.32 -9.62 1.38
C ASP A 129 -2.10 -9.82 2.27
N THR A 130 -2.28 -10.44 3.41
CA THR A 130 -1.16 -10.76 4.29
C THR A 130 -1.39 -12.06 5.03
N THR A 131 -0.29 -12.74 5.31
CA THR A 131 -0.21 -13.72 6.39
C THR A 131 0.75 -13.14 7.42
N ILE A 132 0.32 -12.97 8.67
CA ILE A 132 1.14 -12.46 9.76
C ILE A 132 1.32 -13.59 10.77
N PHE A 133 2.56 -13.90 11.14
CA PHE A 133 2.85 -14.87 12.19
C PHE A 133 2.38 -14.35 13.55
N GLY A 134 1.85 -15.24 14.38
CA GLY A 134 1.20 -14.88 15.63
C GLY A 134 2.09 -14.19 16.67
N LEU A 135 3.41 -14.37 16.60
CA LEU A 135 4.34 -13.80 17.58
C LEU A 135 4.47 -12.26 17.52
N THR A 136 3.63 -11.59 16.74
CA THR A 136 3.67 -10.16 16.51
C THR A 136 2.67 -9.44 17.43
N THR A 137 3.19 -8.62 18.33
CA THR A 137 2.41 -7.78 19.23
C THR A 137 1.59 -6.76 18.41
N ILE A 138 0.38 -6.37 18.81
CA ILE A 138 -0.34 -5.24 18.19
C ILE A 138 -0.33 -4.06 19.19
N PRO A 139 0.14 -2.85 18.81
CA PRO A 139 0.26 -1.72 19.73
C PRO A 139 -1.05 -1.25 20.38
N ILE A 140 -2.20 -1.62 19.80
CA ILE A 140 -3.53 -1.21 20.26
C ILE A 140 -4.00 -2.03 21.49
N LEU A 141 -3.51 -3.26 21.68
CA LEU A 141 -3.97 -4.18 22.72
C LEU A 141 -2.94 -4.42 23.86
N GLY A 142 -1.83 -3.66 23.86
CA GLY A 142 -0.77 -3.75 24.86
C GLY A 142 0.36 -4.72 24.49
N TRP A 143 1.49 -4.59 25.20
CA TRP A 143 2.74 -5.32 24.95
C TRP A 143 2.70 -6.85 25.26
N PHE A 144 1.53 -7.39 25.59
CA PHE A 144 1.38 -8.72 26.22
C PHE A 144 0.65 -9.77 25.39
N LYS A 145 0.48 -9.62 24.07
CA LYS A 145 -0.25 -10.64 23.28
C LYS A 145 0.46 -11.07 22.01
N LEU A 146 0.98 -12.30 22.09
CA LEU A 146 1.07 -13.29 21.03
C LEU A 146 -0.35 -13.51 20.47
N LEU A 147 -0.67 -12.95 19.32
CA LEU A 147 -1.81 -13.45 18.58
C LEU A 147 -1.39 -14.80 17.95
N PRO A 148 -2.30 -15.62 17.44
CA PRO A 148 -1.92 -16.72 16.58
C PRO A 148 -1.86 -16.23 15.12
N THR A 149 -1.12 -16.96 14.27
CA THR A 149 -0.90 -16.58 12.87
C THR A 149 -2.23 -16.26 12.17
N PHE A 150 -2.32 -15.09 11.53
CA PHE A 150 -3.51 -14.70 10.78
C PHE A 150 -3.23 -14.41 9.32
N GLY A 151 -3.95 -15.09 8.45
CA GLY A 151 -4.09 -14.76 7.04
C GLY A 151 -5.39 -13.99 6.78
N GLY A 152 -5.31 -12.93 5.99
CA GLY A 152 -6.47 -12.16 5.56
C GLY A 152 -6.12 -10.99 4.67
N ARG A 153 -7.16 -10.26 4.24
CA ARG A 153 -7.03 -9.01 3.50
C ARG A 153 -7.30 -7.85 4.43
N VAL A 154 -6.29 -7.00 4.62
CA VAL A 154 -6.49 -5.71 5.28
C VAL A 154 -7.06 -4.75 4.26
N ILE A 155 -8.17 -4.09 4.59
CA ILE A 155 -8.85 -3.11 3.74
C ILE A 155 -8.94 -1.79 4.50
N THR A 156 -8.35 -0.76 3.94
CA THR A 156 -8.38 0.61 4.47
C THR A 156 -9.22 1.49 3.55
N LEU A 157 -10.17 2.22 4.14
CA LEU A 157 -10.99 3.20 3.46
C LEU A 157 -10.54 4.61 3.85
N ALA A 158 -10.27 5.43 2.85
CA ALA A 158 -10.21 6.88 2.96
C ALA A 158 -11.36 7.51 2.15
N SER A 159 -11.79 8.71 2.55
CA SER A 159 -12.84 9.49 1.90
C SER A 159 -12.37 10.91 1.62
N ASP A 160 -13.27 11.76 1.12
CA ASP A 160 -13.02 13.18 0.83
C ASP A 160 -11.92 13.37 -0.21
N LEU A 161 -11.95 12.54 -1.26
CA LEU A 161 -10.98 12.60 -2.34
C LEU A 161 -11.05 13.95 -3.04
N VAL A 162 -9.88 14.59 -3.16
CA VAL A 162 -9.71 15.84 -3.89
C VAL A 162 -8.46 15.73 -4.74
N LEU A 163 -8.62 15.76 -6.06
CA LEU A 163 -7.51 15.82 -7.02
C LEU A 163 -7.22 17.28 -7.37
N ARG A 164 -5.99 17.73 -7.15
CA ARG A 164 -5.49 19.07 -7.52
C ARG A 164 -4.20 18.93 -8.29
N ASN A 165 -4.24 19.19 -9.59
CA ASN A 165 -3.14 18.90 -10.51
C ASN A 165 -2.75 17.42 -10.37
N ASN A 166 -1.55 17.15 -9.84
CA ASN A 166 -1.02 15.81 -9.62
C ASN A 166 -1.13 15.35 -8.16
N LEU A 167 -1.71 16.15 -7.27
CA LEU A 167 -1.85 15.83 -5.85
C LEU A 167 -3.23 15.25 -5.56
N LEU A 168 -3.26 14.07 -4.96
CA LEU A 168 -4.47 13.45 -4.46
C LEU A 168 -4.49 13.53 -2.94
N ASP A 169 -5.41 14.33 -2.42
CA ASP A 169 -5.70 14.47 -1.00
C ASP A 169 -6.88 13.59 -0.59
N MET A 170 -6.79 12.98 0.59
CA MET A 170 -7.86 12.15 1.15
C MET A 170 -7.76 12.09 2.68
N ASN A 171 -8.84 11.66 3.34
CA ASN A 171 -8.89 11.49 4.79
C ASN A 171 -9.14 10.03 5.16
N LEU A 172 -8.24 9.45 5.94
CA LEU A 172 -8.40 8.11 6.49
C LEU A 172 -9.66 8.04 7.36
N GLN A 173 -10.46 6.98 7.16
CA GLN A 173 -11.69 6.78 7.93
C GLN A 173 -11.58 5.53 8.81
N LYS A 174 -11.43 4.36 8.17
CA LYS A 174 -11.59 3.07 8.84
C LYS A 174 -10.81 1.96 8.16
N THR A 175 -10.50 0.93 8.93
CA THR A 175 -9.80 -0.28 8.45
C THR A 175 -10.59 -1.52 8.87
N LYS A 176 -10.60 -2.56 8.04
CA LYS A 176 -11.12 -3.89 8.42
C LYS A 176 -10.15 -4.97 7.96
N VAL A 177 -10.29 -6.17 8.52
CA VAL A 177 -9.62 -7.37 8.04
C VAL A 177 -10.69 -8.32 7.53
N SER A 178 -10.62 -8.73 6.27
CA SER A 178 -11.57 -9.65 5.65
C SER A 178 -10.94 -11.01 5.35
N LYS A 179 -11.77 -12.04 5.36
CA LYS A 179 -11.35 -13.40 4.97
C LYS A 179 -11.06 -13.46 3.46
N VAL A 180 -10.08 -14.26 3.09
CA VAL A 180 -9.73 -14.56 1.69
C VAL A 180 -9.56 -16.07 1.58
N ASP A 181 -10.18 -16.65 0.55
CA ASP A 181 -10.05 -18.07 0.28
C ASP A 181 -8.59 -18.45 0.03
N GLY A 182 -8.15 -19.57 0.60
CA GLY A 182 -6.76 -20.02 0.52
C GLY A 182 -5.81 -19.44 1.59
N LEU A 183 -6.19 -18.37 2.31
CA LEU A 183 -5.41 -17.89 3.45
C LEU A 183 -5.87 -18.54 4.77
N LYS A 184 -4.92 -19.06 5.56
CA LYS A 184 -5.22 -19.72 6.85
C LYS A 184 -5.78 -18.69 7.84
N LYS A 185 -6.92 -19.01 8.47
CA LYS A 185 -7.63 -18.15 9.42
C LYS A 185 -6.81 -17.89 10.68
N ILE A 186 -7.15 -16.80 11.38
CA ILE A 186 -6.74 -16.53 12.77
C ILE A 186 -7.34 -17.60 13.69
N PRO A 187 -6.55 -18.42 14.39
CA PRO A 187 -7.07 -19.25 15.48
C PRO A 187 -7.59 -18.35 16.63
N LEU A 188 -8.72 -18.65 17.26
CA LEU A 188 -9.29 -17.84 18.37
C LEU A 188 -9.59 -16.36 18.01
N PHE A 189 -10.81 -15.89 18.29
CA PHE A 189 -11.28 -14.51 18.03
C PHE A 189 -11.44 -14.07 16.56
N SER A 190 -11.25 -14.96 15.57
CA SER A 190 -11.46 -14.60 14.14
C SER A 190 -12.86 -14.06 13.86
N GLU A 191 -13.89 -14.58 14.51
CA GLU A 191 -15.27 -14.10 14.33
C GLU A 191 -15.50 -12.70 14.92
N LEU A 192 -14.77 -12.34 15.99
CA LEU A 192 -14.88 -11.03 16.63
C LEU A 192 -14.08 -9.96 15.87
N LEU A 193 -12.96 -10.36 15.26
CA LEU A 193 -12.02 -9.43 14.65
C LEU A 193 -12.20 -9.23 13.14
N MET A 194 -12.66 -10.27 12.42
CA MET A 194 -12.83 -10.24 10.97
C MET A 194 -14.12 -9.53 10.56
N ASP A 195 -14.10 -8.97 9.35
CA ASP A 195 -15.22 -8.36 8.63
C ASP A 195 -15.91 -7.19 9.37
N ARG A 196 -15.32 -6.75 10.49
CA ARG A 196 -15.70 -5.58 11.25
C ARG A 196 -14.86 -4.37 10.83
N TRP A 197 -15.53 -3.25 10.61
CA TRP A 197 -14.86 -1.97 10.44
C TRP A 197 -14.40 -1.41 11.79
N TYR A 198 -13.11 -1.09 11.88
CA TYR A 198 -12.51 -0.38 12.99
C TYR A 198 -12.48 1.12 12.68
N PRO A 199 -13.06 1.96 13.55
CA PRO A 199 -13.19 3.40 13.37
C PRO A 199 -11.86 4.11 13.65
N VAL A 200 -10.92 4.03 12.69
CA VAL A 200 -9.53 4.50 12.88
C VAL A 200 -9.50 6.01 13.10
N LYS A 201 -10.30 6.78 12.36
CA LYS A 201 -10.39 8.24 12.51
C LYS A 201 -10.87 8.66 13.89
N GLU A 202 -11.86 7.98 14.42
CA GLU A 202 -12.44 8.26 15.74
C GLU A 202 -11.45 7.91 16.85
N VAL A 203 -10.70 6.81 16.71
CA VAL A 203 -9.62 6.47 17.64
C VAL A 203 -8.50 7.51 17.54
N TRP A 204 -8.09 7.87 16.33
CA TRP A 204 -7.05 8.85 16.05
C TRP A 204 -7.34 10.20 16.70
N ASN A 205 -8.56 10.72 16.55
CA ASN A 205 -8.97 12.02 17.08
C ASN A 205 -9.08 12.05 18.61
N LYS A 206 -9.11 10.89 19.27
CA LYS A 206 -9.12 10.80 20.75
C LYS A 206 -7.71 10.78 21.34
N LEU A 207 -6.68 10.55 20.53
CA LEU A 207 -5.31 10.49 21.03
C LEU A 207 -4.81 11.93 21.29
N PRO A 208 -4.40 12.26 22.53
CA PRO A 208 -4.13 13.65 22.93
C PRO A 208 -2.94 14.30 22.21
N TRP A 209 -2.09 13.50 21.56
CA TRP A 209 -0.97 13.98 20.76
C TRP A 209 -1.33 14.26 19.29
N ASN A 210 -2.52 13.84 18.83
CA ASN A 210 -2.97 14.08 17.47
C ASN A 210 -3.75 15.40 17.39
N LYS A 211 -3.16 16.41 16.75
CA LYS A 211 -3.77 17.74 16.60
C LYS A 211 -4.61 17.89 15.34
N GLU A 212 -4.39 17.01 14.36
CA GLU A 212 -5.03 17.06 13.05
C GLU A 212 -5.79 15.75 12.77
N SER A 213 -6.85 15.87 11.96
CA SER A 213 -7.53 14.72 11.37
C SER A 213 -6.53 13.89 10.56
N PRO A 214 -6.68 12.55 10.47
CA PRO A 214 -5.72 11.69 9.77
C PRO A 214 -5.83 11.87 8.24
N ASN A 215 -5.32 13.00 7.77
CA ASN A 215 -5.22 13.32 6.36
C ASN A 215 -4.01 12.62 5.74
N CYS A 216 -4.13 12.24 4.48
CA CYS A 216 -3.03 11.71 3.69
C CYS A 216 -3.06 12.35 2.30
N GLN A 217 -1.87 12.55 1.74
CA GLN A 217 -1.67 13.18 0.45
C GLN A 217 -0.62 12.38 -0.31
N VAL A 218 -0.84 12.18 -1.61
CA VAL A 218 0.13 11.56 -2.52
C VAL A 218 0.25 12.38 -3.80
N SER A 219 1.44 12.39 -4.37
CA SER A 219 1.66 12.91 -5.73
C SER A 219 1.55 11.77 -6.74
N ILE A 220 1.00 12.06 -7.92
CA ILE A 220 0.75 11.07 -8.97
C ILE A 220 1.43 11.54 -10.25
N ILE A 221 2.32 10.70 -10.78
CA ILE A 221 2.82 10.80 -12.14
C ILE A 221 1.95 9.84 -12.97
N TYR A 222 1.12 10.40 -13.85
CA TYR A 222 0.22 9.63 -14.70
C TYR A 222 0.88 9.42 -16.05
N LEU A 223 1.14 8.15 -16.39
CA LEU A 223 1.82 7.82 -17.65
C LEU A 223 0.80 7.52 -18.74
N ASP A 224 -0.21 6.71 -18.43
CA ASP A 224 -1.34 6.42 -19.32
C ASP A 224 -2.40 5.59 -18.58
N GLU A 225 -3.35 5.07 -19.34
CA GLU A 225 -4.45 4.25 -18.83
C GLU A 225 -3.98 2.97 -18.12
N GLU A 226 -2.76 2.51 -18.40
CA GLU A 226 -2.22 1.25 -17.90
C GLU A 226 -1.32 1.41 -16.68
N MET A 227 -0.57 2.51 -16.57
CA MET A 227 0.46 2.67 -15.54
C MET A 227 0.47 4.07 -14.91
N ARG A 228 0.67 4.11 -13.60
CA ARG A 228 0.93 5.34 -12.85
C ARG A 228 1.99 5.12 -11.77
N ILE A 229 2.62 6.22 -11.36
CA ILE A 229 3.54 6.25 -10.22
C ILE A 229 2.91 7.12 -9.15
N MET A 230 2.78 6.57 -7.94
CA MET A 230 2.37 7.30 -6.75
C MET A 230 3.62 7.59 -5.93
N GLN A 231 3.71 8.80 -5.39
CA GLN A 231 4.77 9.22 -4.48
C GLN A 231 4.19 9.69 -3.16
N ASP A 232 4.81 9.27 -2.05
CA ASP A 232 4.50 9.82 -0.74
C ASP A 232 5.12 11.21 -0.55
N MET A 233 4.92 11.82 0.62
CA MET A 233 5.38 13.19 0.89
C MET A 233 6.91 13.33 0.91
N TYR A 234 7.66 12.23 1.05
CA TYR A 234 9.12 12.19 1.01
C TYR A 234 9.67 11.68 -0.32
N GLY A 235 8.79 11.42 -1.29
CA GLY A 235 9.16 10.98 -2.63
C GLY A 235 9.42 9.49 -2.77
N SER A 236 9.07 8.66 -1.78
CA SER A 236 9.12 7.20 -1.97
C SER A 236 8.18 6.79 -3.09
N ILE A 237 8.55 5.75 -3.83
CA ILE A 237 7.93 5.39 -5.09
C ILE A 237 7.08 4.15 -4.95
N PHE A 238 5.87 4.22 -5.51
CA PHE A 238 4.94 3.10 -5.65
C PHE A 238 4.42 3.06 -7.09
N ILE A 239 4.74 2.01 -7.86
CA ILE A 239 4.31 1.87 -9.25
C ILE A 239 3.10 0.98 -9.32
N TYR A 240 2.04 1.49 -9.94
CA TYR A 240 0.76 0.81 -10.10
C TYR A 240 0.44 0.56 -11.56
N ILE A 241 -0.24 -0.56 -11.81
CA ILE A 241 -0.83 -0.88 -13.11
C ILE A 241 -2.31 -1.17 -13.00
N ARG A 242 -3.03 -1.17 -14.12
CA ARG A 242 -4.39 -1.75 -14.13
C ARG A 242 -4.33 -3.25 -13.85
N PRO A 243 -5.14 -3.76 -12.91
CA PRO A 243 -5.10 -5.16 -12.56
C PRO A 243 -5.67 -6.03 -13.68
N SER A 244 -5.11 -7.21 -13.87
CA SER A 244 -5.67 -8.26 -14.74
C SER A 244 -6.83 -9.01 -14.09
N ILE A 245 -6.96 -8.95 -12.76
CA ILE A 245 -8.01 -9.61 -11.97
C ILE A 245 -8.68 -8.57 -11.09
N SER A 246 -10.01 -8.45 -11.11
CA SER A 246 -10.66 -7.44 -10.26
C SER A 246 -10.44 -7.69 -8.76
N LEU A 247 -10.23 -6.61 -8.01
CA LEU A 247 -10.12 -6.58 -6.55
C LEU A 247 -11.38 -7.10 -5.84
N LEU A 248 -12.55 -6.77 -6.42
CA LEU A 248 -13.88 -6.99 -5.85
C LEU A 248 -14.64 -8.09 -6.58
N SER A 249 -13.94 -9.07 -7.17
CA SER A 249 -14.60 -10.27 -7.69
C SER A 249 -15.50 -10.84 -6.59
N SER A 250 -16.80 -10.67 -6.78
CA SER A 250 -17.80 -11.40 -6.03
C SER A 250 -17.58 -12.85 -6.43
N ASN A 251 -17.31 -13.72 -5.45
CA ASN A 251 -17.47 -15.14 -5.64
C ASN A 251 -18.97 -15.39 -5.93
N SER A 252 -19.36 -15.20 -7.18
CA SER A 252 -20.45 -15.91 -7.82
C SER A 252 -19.83 -17.14 -8.47
N ILE A 253 -19.23 -18.01 -7.65
CA ILE A 253 -19.17 -19.41 -8.03
C ILE A 253 -20.60 -19.90 -7.78
N SER A 254 -21.36 -19.91 -8.86
CA SER A 254 -22.71 -20.44 -8.95
C SER A 254 -22.77 -21.82 -8.31
N ASN A 255 -23.82 -22.05 -7.52
CA ASN A 255 -24.29 -23.39 -7.17
C ASN A 255 -24.28 -24.27 -8.41
N ASN A 256 -23.55 -25.38 -8.34
CA ASN A 256 -23.88 -26.65 -8.96
C ASN A 256 -23.40 -27.75 -8.01
#